data_AF-A0A847EYH9-F1
#
_entry.id   AF-A0A847EYH9-F1
#
_cell.length_a   1.000
_cell.length_b   1.000
_cell.length_c   1.000
_cell.angle_alpha   90.00
_cell.angle_beta   90.00
_cell.angle_gamma   90.00
#
_symmetry.space_group_name_H-M   'P 1'
#
loop_
_entity.id
_entity.type
_entity.pdbx_description
1 polymer ?
#
loop_
_entity_poly.entity_id
_entity_poly.type
_entity_poly.pdbx_seq_one_letter_code
_entity_poly.pdbx_strand_id
1 'polypeptide(L)'
;MNTMSPWYFRWWMRCKISLYRLAWSKTVSVTGSPDCKQPLLIRGQGRILFEPGVRIGSKVYQGYLNTYANFTLRGEDSQIRIGEDVALNNNVSLTADRASIYIGKGTVTGINLSVHTSDRYNTDPVLRHMDQRPTHT
;
A
#
# COMPACT_ATOMS: atom_id res chain seq x y z
N MET A 1 -22.99 13.94 13.64
CA MET A 1 -22.28 15.23 13.51
C MET A 1 -21.37 15.19 12.30
N ASN A 2 -21.76 15.84 11.20
CA ASN A 2 -20.90 16.00 10.02
C ASN A 2 -19.95 17.17 10.27
N THR A 3 -18.72 16.89 10.70
CA THR A 3 -17.67 17.91 10.68
C THR A 3 -17.30 18.16 9.22
N MET A 4 -17.81 19.24 8.65
CA MET A 4 -17.33 19.73 7.36
C MET A 4 -15.85 20.09 7.52
N SER A 5 -14.99 19.18 7.07
CA SER A 5 -13.56 19.44 6.92
C SER A 5 -13.38 20.76 6.17
N PRO A 6 -12.68 21.75 6.74
CA PRO A 6 -12.43 23.01 6.08
C PRO A 6 -11.77 22.79 4.71
N TRP A 7 -12.07 23.64 3.73
CA TRP A 7 -11.61 23.49 2.35
C TRP A 7 -10.08 23.49 2.24
N TYR A 8 -9.39 24.25 3.10
CA TYR A 8 -7.92 24.33 3.16
C TYR A 8 -7.29 23.00 3.58
N PHE A 9 -7.96 22.23 4.45
CA PHE A 9 -7.47 20.93 4.90
C PHE A 9 -7.49 19.91 3.76
N ARG A 10 -8.54 19.93 2.93
CA ARG A 10 -8.61 19.11 1.71
C ARG A 10 -7.51 19.49 0.73
N TRP A 11 -7.18 20.78 0.63
CA TRP A 11 -6.14 21.31 -0.23
C TRP A 11 -4.75 20.90 0.23
N TRP A 12 -4.41 21.13 1.50
CA TRP A 12 -3.17 20.68 2.12
C TRP A 12 -2.93 19.17 1.92
N MET A 13 -3.99 18.37 2.09
CA MET A 13 -3.89 16.94 1.92
C MET A 13 -3.67 16.49 0.48
N ARG A 14 -4.30 17.18 -0.49
CA ARG A 14 -4.00 16.98 -1.92
C ARG A 14 -2.55 17.31 -2.22
N CYS A 15 -2.00 18.40 -1.67
CA CYS A 15 -0.58 18.73 -1.81
C CYS A 15 0.31 17.64 -1.20
N LYS A 16 -0.01 17.15 0.00
CA LYS A 16 0.72 16.06 0.65
C LYS A 16 0.68 14.77 -0.19
N ILE A 17 -0.49 14.36 -0.69
CA ILE A 17 -0.62 13.19 -1.56
C ILE A 17 0.20 13.38 -2.84
N SER A 18 0.12 14.54 -3.50
CA SER A 18 0.89 14.84 -4.70
C SER A 18 2.39 14.83 -4.46
N LEU A 19 2.86 15.38 -3.34
CA LEU A 19 4.27 15.36 -2.94
C LEU A 19 4.76 13.92 -2.76
N TYR A 20 3.99 13.06 -2.07
CA TYR A 20 4.36 11.67 -1.86
C TYR A 20 4.40 10.88 -3.18
N ARG A 21 3.45 11.16 -4.09
CA ARG A 21 3.47 10.57 -5.44
C ARG A 21 4.68 11.04 -6.24
N LEU A 22 4.98 12.34 -6.26
CA LEU A 22 6.07 12.90 -7.06
C LEU A 22 7.45 12.49 -6.54
N ALA A 23 7.69 12.64 -5.23
CA ALA A 23 9.02 12.43 -4.65
C ALA A 23 9.42 10.96 -4.52
N TRP A 24 8.47 10.02 -4.58
CA TRP A 24 8.71 8.61 -4.29
C TRP A 24 8.22 7.64 -5.37
N SER A 25 7.61 8.12 -6.45
CA SER A 25 7.22 7.27 -7.59
C SER A 25 8.47 6.87 -8.39
N LYS A 26 8.87 5.61 -8.26
CA LYS A 26 9.79 4.94 -9.18
C LYS A 26 9.07 3.77 -9.86
N THR A 27 9.40 3.55 -11.14
CA THR A 27 9.38 2.30 -11.95
C THR A 27 8.29 1.24 -11.76
N VAL A 28 7.18 1.55 -11.09
CA VAL A 28 6.04 0.64 -10.96
C VAL A 28 5.03 0.95 -12.07
N SER A 29 4.71 -0.05 -12.88
CA SER A 29 3.58 0.03 -13.80
C SER A 29 2.28 -0.11 -13.01
N VAL A 30 1.41 0.90 -13.08
CA VAL A 30 0.12 0.89 -12.39
C VAL A 30 -1.00 0.91 -13.41
N THR A 31 -1.86 -0.11 -13.38
CA THR A 31 -3.06 -0.21 -14.20
C THR A 31 -4.31 -0.12 -13.33
N GLY A 32 -5.30 0.66 -13.78
CA GLY A 32 -6.52 0.94 -13.01
C GLY A 32 -6.38 2.14 -12.07
N SER A 33 -7.49 2.54 -11.47
CA SER A 33 -7.55 3.69 -10.54
C SER A 33 -8.47 3.38 -9.36
N PRO A 34 -7.92 3.11 -8.16
CA PRO A 34 -8.73 2.89 -6.97
C PRO A 34 -9.31 4.20 -6.43
N ASP A 35 -10.43 4.12 -5.72
CA ASP A 35 -10.99 5.23 -4.95
C ASP A 35 -10.27 5.36 -3.60
N CYS A 36 -9.29 6.27 -3.54
CA CYS A 36 -8.48 6.51 -2.37
C CYS A 36 -9.13 7.55 -1.43
N LYS A 37 -9.55 7.12 -0.25
CA LYS A 37 -9.94 8.01 0.86
C LYS A 37 -8.74 8.39 1.74
N GLN A 38 -7.73 7.53 1.82
CA GLN A 38 -6.43 7.83 2.44
C GLN A 38 -5.33 7.95 1.37
N PRO A 39 -4.16 8.55 1.67
CA PRO A 39 -3.02 8.53 0.76
C PRO A 39 -2.58 7.10 0.42
N LEU A 40 -2.30 6.86 -0.87
CA LEU A 40 -1.69 5.62 -1.36
C LEU A 40 -0.27 5.92 -1.83
N LEU A 41 0.69 5.24 -1.22
CA LEU A 41 2.10 5.32 -1.55
C LEU A 41 2.54 4.02 -2.23
N ILE A 42 3.03 4.14 -3.45
CA ILE A 42 3.52 3.03 -4.27
C ILE A 42 5.01 3.24 -4.51
N ARG A 43 5.83 2.21 -4.28
CA ARG A 43 7.29 2.28 -4.40
C ARG A 43 7.89 1.04 -5.04
N GLY A 44 8.98 1.23 -5.79
CA GLY A 44 9.90 0.17 -6.22
C GLY A 44 9.82 -0.21 -7.70
N GLN A 45 9.84 -1.51 -8.01
CA GLN A 45 9.85 -2.07 -9.37
C GLN A 45 8.87 -3.23 -9.46
N GLY A 46 8.09 -3.30 -10.53
CA GLY A 46 7.07 -4.33 -10.75
C GLY A 46 5.76 -3.76 -11.29
N ARG A 47 4.65 -4.48 -11.10
CA ARG A 47 3.33 -4.09 -11.61
C ARG A 47 2.21 -4.16 -10.57
N ILE A 48 1.32 -3.18 -10.59
CA ILE A 48 0.09 -3.17 -9.80
C ILE A 48 -1.12 -3.12 -10.72
N LEU A 49 -2.10 -4.00 -10.45
CA LEU A 49 -3.40 -4.00 -11.12
C LEU A 49 -4.51 -3.77 -10.10
N PHE A 50 -5.29 -2.72 -10.34
CA PHE A 50 -6.54 -2.44 -9.64
C PHE A 50 -7.72 -2.75 -10.57
N GLU A 51 -8.52 -3.74 -10.21
CA GLU A 51 -9.80 -3.99 -10.88
C GLU A 51 -10.85 -2.91 -10.49
N PRO A 52 -12.00 -2.83 -11.19
CA PRO A 52 -13.07 -1.89 -10.84
C PRO A 52 -13.59 -2.03 -9.40
N GLY A 53 -13.99 -0.91 -8.78
CA GLY A 53 -14.62 -0.91 -7.45
C GLY A 53 -13.65 -0.95 -6.26
N VAL A 54 -12.33 -0.94 -6.50
CA VAL A 54 -11.34 -0.95 -5.41
C VAL A 54 -11.38 0.35 -4.61
N ARG A 55 -11.51 0.24 -3.29
CA ARG A 55 -11.49 1.33 -2.32
C ARG A 55 -10.32 1.20 -1.37
N ILE A 56 -9.64 2.31 -1.09
CA ILE A 56 -8.49 2.36 -0.18
C ILE A 56 -8.74 3.39 0.92
N GLY A 57 -8.82 2.90 2.15
CA GLY A 57 -9.10 3.67 3.36
C GLY A 57 -10.58 3.93 3.59
N SER A 58 -10.90 4.31 4.82
CA SER A 58 -12.23 4.62 5.29
C SER A 58 -12.20 5.82 6.24
N LYS A 59 -13.17 6.72 6.08
CA LYS A 59 -13.29 7.92 6.93
C LYS A 59 -13.72 7.64 8.36
N VAL A 60 -14.33 6.48 8.57
CA VAL A 60 -15.05 6.15 9.82
C VAL A 60 -14.15 5.37 10.79
N TYR A 61 -13.07 4.77 10.30
CA TYR A 61 -12.18 3.93 11.10
C TYR A 61 -10.91 4.67 11.53
N GLN A 62 -10.27 4.15 12.58
CA GLN A 62 -8.99 4.64 13.08
C GLN A 62 -7.93 4.71 11.96
N GLY A 63 -7.02 5.68 12.06
CA GLY A 63 -5.93 5.85 11.11
C GLY A 63 -6.28 6.68 9.87
N TYR A 64 -7.54 7.09 9.71
CA TYR A 64 -7.95 7.96 8.61
C TYR A 64 -7.15 9.27 8.63
N LEU A 65 -6.42 9.54 7.55
CA LEU A 65 -5.56 10.72 7.34
C LEU A 65 -4.33 10.87 8.26
N ASN A 66 -4.23 10.01 9.28
CA ASN A 66 -3.03 9.87 10.10
C ASN A 66 -2.07 8.79 9.56
N THR A 67 -2.55 7.96 8.63
CA THR A 67 -1.80 6.87 8.01
C THR A 67 -1.89 6.94 6.49
N TYR A 68 -1.17 6.05 5.82
CA TYR A 68 -1.22 5.88 4.37
C TYR A 68 -1.20 4.39 4.04
N ALA A 69 -1.82 4.03 2.92
CA ALA A 69 -1.64 2.72 2.32
C ALA A 69 -0.24 2.64 1.69
N ASN A 70 0.52 1.58 1.95
CA ASN A 70 1.90 1.45 1.50
C ASN A 70 2.12 0.17 0.70
N PHE A 71 2.26 0.31 -0.62
CA PHE A 71 2.53 -0.79 -1.54
C PHE A 71 3.98 -0.73 -2.03
N THR A 72 4.75 -1.77 -1.74
CA THR A 72 6.16 -1.86 -2.10
C THR A 72 6.39 -3.09 -2.97
N LEU A 73 6.96 -2.89 -4.16
CA LEU A 73 7.32 -3.97 -5.08
C LEU A 73 8.83 -3.98 -5.29
N ARG A 74 9.46 -5.15 -5.23
CA ARG A 74 10.92 -5.29 -5.27
C ARG A 74 11.32 -6.36 -6.27
N GLY A 75 11.63 -5.91 -7.49
CA GLY A 75 12.02 -6.76 -8.62
C GLY A 75 10.96 -6.74 -9.71
N GLU A 76 11.39 -6.81 -10.96
CA GLU A 76 10.53 -6.61 -12.14
C GLU A 76 9.37 -7.61 -12.22
N ASP A 77 9.58 -8.84 -11.74
CA ASP A 77 8.56 -9.91 -11.68
C ASP A 77 7.55 -9.74 -10.53
N SER A 78 7.77 -8.74 -9.65
CA SER A 78 6.87 -8.52 -8.52
C SER A 78 5.52 -7.98 -8.97
N GLN A 79 4.44 -8.51 -8.39
CA GLN A 79 3.09 -8.10 -8.73
C GLN A 79 2.19 -7.95 -7.51
N ILE A 80 1.33 -6.93 -7.55
CA ILE A 80 0.18 -6.82 -6.66
C ILE A 80 -1.08 -6.72 -7.51
N ARG A 81 -2.02 -7.63 -7.33
CA ARG A 81 -3.33 -7.59 -8.01
C ARG A 81 -4.44 -7.51 -6.98
N ILE A 82 -5.29 -6.49 -7.13
CA ILE A 82 -6.44 -6.25 -6.26
C ILE A 82 -7.71 -6.49 -7.09
N GLY A 83 -8.50 -7.50 -6.69
CA GLY A 83 -9.73 -7.91 -7.36
C GLY A 83 -10.85 -6.86 -7.30
N GLU A 84 -11.92 -7.14 -8.04
CA GLU A 84 -13.11 -6.27 -8.11
C GLU A 84 -13.74 -6.04 -6.73
N ASP A 85 -14.28 -4.84 -6.51
CA ASP A 85 -15.04 -4.48 -5.30
C ASP A 85 -14.31 -4.72 -3.96
N VAL A 86 -12.97 -4.73 -3.98
CA VAL A 86 -12.17 -4.86 -2.76
C VAL A 86 -12.16 -3.56 -1.96
N ALA A 87 -12.35 -3.66 -0.65
CA ALA A 87 -12.19 -2.55 0.29
C ALA A 87 -11.00 -2.80 1.23
N LEU A 88 -9.88 -2.13 0.96
CA LEU A 88 -8.71 -2.13 1.85
C LEU A 88 -8.87 -0.99 2.87
N ASN A 89 -8.81 -1.30 4.16
CA ASN A 89 -9.02 -0.31 5.21
C ASN A 89 -7.75 0.54 5.48
N ASN A 90 -7.82 1.40 6.48
CA ASN A 90 -6.74 2.32 6.84
C ASN A 90 -5.44 1.58 7.19
N ASN A 91 -4.30 2.19 6.83
CA ASN A 91 -2.95 1.70 7.13
C ASN A 91 -2.62 0.30 6.58
N VAL A 92 -3.14 -0.05 5.41
CA VAL A 92 -2.76 -1.31 4.73
C VAL A 92 -1.32 -1.24 4.20
N SER A 93 -0.54 -2.30 4.39
CA SER A 93 0.79 -2.44 3.78
C SER A 93 0.92 -3.77 3.04
N LEU A 94 1.30 -3.68 1.76
CA LEU A 94 1.53 -4.84 0.90
C LEU A 94 2.96 -4.76 0.36
N THR A 95 3.78 -5.76 0.64
CA THR A 95 5.16 -5.83 0.16
C THR A 95 5.38 -7.12 -0.62
N ALA A 96 5.57 -6.99 -1.93
CA ALA A 96 5.91 -8.07 -2.83
C ALA A 96 7.40 -7.98 -3.21
N ASP A 97 8.16 -9.03 -2.95
CA ASP A 97 9.60 -9.14 -3.21
C ASP A 97 9.85 -10.35 -4.10
N ARG A 98 10.07 -10.11 -5.40
CA ARG A 98 10.15 -11.12 -6.47
C ARG A 98 9.02 -12.16 -6.42
N ALA A 99 7.83 -11.72 -6.02
CA ALA A 99 6.66 -12.57 -5.79
C ALA A 99 5.37 -11.81 -6.11
N SER A 100 4.24 -12.51 -6.00
CA SER A 100 2.92 -11.95 -6.30
C SER A 100 2.00 -11.96 -5.08
N ILE A 101 1.28 -10.87 -4.87
CA ILE A 101 0.17 -10.78 -3.90
C ILE A 101 -1.14 -10.63 -4.68
N TYR A 102 -2.14 -11.46 -4.38
CA TYR A 102 -3.48 -11.36 -4.93
C TYR A 102 -4.51 -11.19 -3.81
N ILE A 103 -5.30 -10.12 -3.86
CA ILE A 103 -6.46 -9.91 -3.00
C ILE A 103 -7.72 -10.21 -3.81
N GLY A 104 -8.46 -11.24 -3.41
CA GLY A 104 -9.62 -11.75 -4.14
C GLY A 104 -10.80 -10.77 -4.20
N LYS A 105 -11.66 -10.94 -5.21
CA LYS A 105 -12.88 -10.13 -5.40
C LYS A 105 -13.74 -10.05 -4.14
N GLY A 106 -14.28 -8.86 -3.86
CA GLY A 106 -15.19 -8.60 -2.73
C GLY A 106 -14.53 -8.66 -1.35
N THR A 107 -13.21 -8.76 -1.28
CA THR A 107 -12.49 -8.79 0.01
C THR A 107 -12.64 -7.45 0.74
N VAL A 108 -12.94 -7.53 2.04
CA VAL A 108 -12.90 -6.38 2.96
C VAL A 108 -11.86 -6.66 4.02
N THR A 109 -10.93 -5.73 4.23
CA THR A 109 -9.87 -5.92 5.23
C THR A 109 -10.15 -5.15 6.52
N GLY A 110 -9.58 -5.61 7.62
CA GLY A 110 -9.43 -4.80 8.84
C GLY A 110 -8.43 -3.65 8.64
N ILE A 111 -8.34 -2.79 9.65
CA ILE A 111 -7.27 -1.78 9.75
C ILE A 111 -5.91 -2.47 9.96
N ASN A 112 -4.82 -1.80 9.56
CA ASN A 112 -3.44 -2.26 9.78
C ASN A 112 -3.09 -3.63 9.13
N LEU A 113 -3.80 -4.06 8.09
CA LEU A 113 -3.43 -5.26 7.36
C LEU A 113 -2.00 -5.12 6.81
N SER A 114 -1.15 -6.10 7.08
CA SER A 114 0.23 -6.15 6.63
C SER A 114 0.49 -7.51 5.99
N VAL A 115 0.90 -7.51 4.72
CA VAL A 115 1.18 -8.72 3.92
C VAL A 115 2.57 -8.57 3.31
N HIS A 116 3.41 -9.58 3.55
CA HIS A 116 4.80 -9.62 3.08
C HIS A 116 5.07 -10.98 2.45
N THR A 117 5.74 -11.00 1.30
CA THR A 117 6.12 -12.25 0.62
C THR A 117 7.51 -12.76 1.00
N SER A 118 8.28 -11.98 1.78
CA SER A 118 9.61 -12.36 2.23
C SER A 118 9.87 -11.85 3.65
N ASP A 119 10.60 -12.65 4.42
CA ASP A 119 10.96 -12.30 5.80
C ASP A 119 12.03 -11.20 5.86
N ARG A 120 12.89 -11.16 4.81
CA ARG A 120 13.96 -10.18 4.49
C ARG A 120 15.02 -9.91 5.56
N TYR A 121 14.66 -10.02 6.81
CA TYR A 121 15.53 -10.06 7.97
C TYR A 121 15.91 -11.51 8.24
N ASN A 122 17.07 -11.68 8.83
CA ASN A 122 17.44 -12.99 9.33
C ASN A 122 16.51 -13.36 10.50
N THR A 123 16.03 -14.60 10.53
CA THR A 123 15.22 -15.12 11.64
C THR A 123 16.07 -15.81 12.70
N ASP A 124 17.34 -16.10 12.40
CA ASP A 124 18.31 -16.63 13.35
C ASP A 124 18.49 -15.65 14.54
N PRO A 125 18.38 -16.11 15.80
CA PRO A 125 18.48 -15.23 16.98
C PRO A 125 19.74 -14.38 17.07
N VAL A 126 20.86 -14.89 16.55
CA VAL A 126 22.17 -14.22 16.55
C VAL A 126 22.24 -13.19 15.43
N LEU A 127 21.72 -13.54 14.25
CA LEU A 127 21.86 -12.73 13.05
C LEU A 127 20.71 -11.73 12.84
N ARG A 128 19.54 -11.93 13.46
CA ARG A 128 18.34 -11.07 13.27
C ARG A 128 18.52 -9.61 13.70
N HIS A 129 19.49 -9.35 14.56
CA HIS A 129 19.86 -8.01 15.01
C HIS A 129 20.92 -7.36 14.13
N MET A 130 21.54 -8.14 13.24
CA MET A 130 22.50 -7.65 12.26
C MET A 130 21.73 -7.24 11.00
N ASP A 131 22.18 -6.17 10.32
CA ASP A 131 21.66 -5.78 9.00
C ASP A 131 22.21 -6.69 7.89
N GLN A 132 22.29 -7.99 8.17
CA GLN A 132 22.66 -9.03 7.22
C GLN A 132 21.39 -9.64 6.68
N ARG A 133 21.12 -9.41 5.38
CA ARG A 133 19.97 -9.99 4.71
C ARG A 133 20.29 -11.42 4.27
N PRO A 134 19.33 -12.35 4.31
CA PRO A 134 19.50 -13.65 3.70
C PRO A 134 19.83 -13.49 2.21
N THR A 135 20.94 -14.07 1.76
CA THR A 135 21.24 -14.19 0.32
C THR A 135 20.32 -15.25 -0.27
N HIS A 136 19.20 -14.81 -0.85
CA HIS A 136 18.38 -15.67 -1.70
C HIS A 136 19.21 -16.01 -2.95
N THR A 137 19.60 -17.28 -3.05
CA THR A 137 20.22 -17.88 -4.25
C THR A 137 19.15 -18.42 -5.17
#